data_AF-A0AAF0LQY9-F1
#
_entry.id   AF-A0AAF0LQY9-F1
#
_cell.length_a   1.000
_cell.length_b   1.000
_cell.length_c   1.000
_cell.angle_alpha   90.00
_cell.angle_beta   90.00
_cell.angle_gamma   90.00
#
_symmetry.space_group_name_H-M   'P 1'
#
loop_
_entity.id
_entity.type
_entity.pdbx_description
1 polymer ?
#
loop_
_entity_poly.entity_id
_entity_poly.type
_entity_poly.pdbx_seq_one_letter_code
_entity_poly.pdbx_strand_id
1 'polypeptide(L)' 'MPTRELLTLALLAALGGADAQVQGHVAGNLNVGNTRQPMLDVLTVLVPLIGYPRTLNALAALNEGAPAA' A
#
# COMPACT_ATOMS: atom_id res chain seq x y z
N MET A 1 4.94 10.32 -10.69
CA MET A 1 5.65 9.12 -11.18
C MET A 1 4.98 7.88 -10.57
N PRO A 2 3.99 7.27 -11.26
CA PRO A 2 3.14 6.21 -10.69
C PRO A 2 3.93 5.05 -10.09
N THR A 3 4.92 4.52 -10.81
CA THR A 3 5.74 3.39 -10.35
C THR A 3 6.55 3.69 -9.09
N ARG A 4 7.08 4.92 -8.96
CA ARG A 4 7.86 5.32 -7.77
C ARG A 4 7.01 5.28 -6.50
N GLU A 5 5.74 5.67 -6.62
CA GLU A 5 4.83 5.75 -5.49
C GLU A 5 4.36 4.37 -5.02
N LEU A 6 4.16 3.44 -5.97
CA LEU A 6 3.92 2.02 -5.65
C LEU A 6 5.12 1.39 -4.92
N LEU A 7 6.35 1.66 -5.38
CA LEU A 7 7.56 1.16 -4.73
C LEU A 7 7.72 1.71 -3.31
N THR A 8 7.38 2.99 -3.10
CA THR A 8 7.43 3.60 -1.77
C THR A 8 6.40 2.98 -0.83
N LEU A 9 5.17 2.75 -1.30
CA LEU A 9 4.14 2.03 -0.55
C LEU A 9 4.62 0.62 -0.16
N ALA A 10 5.21 -0.12 -1.10
CA ALA A 10 5.73 -1.46 -0.84
C ALA A 10 6.84 -1.46 0.22
N LEU A 11 7.76 -0.51 0.15
CA LEU A 11 8.86 -0.37 1.11
C LEU A 11 8.34 -0.04 2.51
N LEU A 12 7.37 0.87 2.64
CA LEU A 12 6.79 1.25 3.93
C LEU A 12 5.99 0.11 4.57
N ALA A 13 5.20 -0.62 3.76
CA ALA A 13 4.52 -1.83 4.21
C ALA A 13 5.53 -2.87 4.72
N ALA A 14 6.64 -3.05 4.00
CA ALA A 14 7.71 -3.96 4.42
C ALA A 14 8.47 -3.48 5.67
N LEU A 15 8.69 -2.18 5.84
CA LEU A 15 9.41 -1.63 7.00
C LEU A 15 8.68 -1.96 8.31
N GLY A 16 7.36 -1.81 8.32
CA GLY A 16 6.54 -1.95 9.54
C GLY A 16 6.70 -0.75 10.49
N GLY A 17 5.69 -0.52 11.34
CA GLY A 17 5.67 0.62 12.28
C GLY A 17 5.59 2.01 11.60
N ALA A 18 5.20 2.04 10.33
CA ALA A 18 5.09 3.23 9.50
C ALA A 18 3.64 3.44 9.00
N ASP A 19 2.66 3.10 9.83
CA ASP A 19 1.25 3.01 9.43
C ASP A 19 0.70 4.34 8.90
N ALA A 20 1.06 5.47 9.52
CA ALA A 20 0.67 6.80 9.06
C ALA A 20 1.27 7.15 7.67
N GLN A 21 2.51 6.71 7.41
CA GLN A 21 3.16 6.89 6.11
C GLN A 21 2.50 6.00 5.06
N VAL A 22 2.13 4.76 5.40
CA VAL A 22 1.40 3.86 4.50
C VAL A 22 0.07 4.51 4.09
N GLN A 23 -0.71 5.05 5.02
CA GLN A 23 -1.94 5.80 4.72
C GLN A 23 -1.67 7.00 3.79
N GLY A 24 -0.64 7.80 4.09
CA GLY A 24 -0.25 8.93 3.26
C GLY A 24 0.13 8.52 1.83
N HIS A 25 0.83 7.40 1.68
CA HIS A 25 1.23 6.89 0.36
C HIS A 25 0.11 6.14 -0.38
N VAL A 26 -0.97 5.69 0.28
CA VAL A 26 -2.20 5.29 -0.41
C VAL A 26 -2.82 6.52 -1.10
N ALA A 27 -2.98 7.63 -0.39
CA ALA A 27 -3.47 8.87 -0.99
C ALA A 27 -2.52 9.43 -2.07
N GLY A 28 -1.20 9.35 -1.82
CA GLY A 28 -0.17 9.71 -2.79
C GLY A 28 -0.28 8.92 -4.09
N ASN A 29 -0.51 7.61 -4.01
CA ASN A 29 -0.70 6.74 -5.16
C ASN A 29 -1.90 7.17 -6.02
N LEU A 30 -3.04 7.50 -5.39
CA LEU A 30 -4.21 8.03 -6.11
C LEU A 30 -3.89 9.35 -6.80
N ASN A 31 -3.18 10.27 -6.12
CA ASN A 31 -2.81 11.58 -6.65
C ASN A 31 -1.87 11.51 -7.86
N VAL A 32 -1.03 10.47 -7.94
CA VAL A 32 -0.16 10.25 -9.11
C VAL A 32 -0.80 9.39 -10.20
N GLY A 33 -2.09 9.03 -10.07
CA GLY A 33 -2.88 8.35 -11.08
C GLY A 33 -2.90 6.82 -10.99
N ASN A 34 -2.34 6.22 -9.92
CA ASN A 34 -2.58 4.80 -9.66
C ASN A 34 -4.01 4.60 -9.15
N THR A 35 -4.57 3.43 -9.41
CA THR A 35 -5.87 3.02 -8.86
C THR A 35 -5.66 2.07 -7.68
N ARG A 36 -6.77 1.66 -7.04
CA ARG A 36 -6.76 0.64 -5.97
C ARG A 36 -6.09 -0.66 -6.40
N GLN A 37 -6.33 -1.11 -7.64
CA GLN A 37 -5.93 -2.44 -8.09
C GLN A 37 -4.40 -2.66 -8.05
N PRO A 38 -3.55 -1.79 -8.63
CA PRO A 38 -2.08 -1.93 -8.51
C PRO A 38 -1.56 -1.97 -7.06
N MET A 39 -2.17 -1.19 -6.15
CA MET A 39 -1.78 -1.22 -4.74
C MET A 39 -2.15 -2.57 -4.09
N LEU A 40 -3.33 -3.10 -4.41
CA LEU A 40 -3.75 -4.42 -3.95
C LEU A 40 -2.86 -5.54 -4.50
N ASP A 41 -2.45 -5.43 -5.77
CA ASP A 41 -1.54 -6.40 -6.41
C ASP A 41 -0.17 -6.41 -5.70
N VAL A 42 0.37 -5.23 -5.39
CA VAL A 42 1.59 -5.08 -4.58
C VAL A 42 1.44 -5.77 -3.22
N LEU A 43 0.35 -5.49 -2.49
CA LEU A 43 0.13 -6.11 -1.19
C LEU A 43 0.00 -7.64 -1.29
N THR A 44 -0.64 -8.14 -2.35
CA THR A 44 -0.77 -9.59 -2.62
C THR A 44 0.60 -10.25 -2.78
N VAL A 45 1.50 -9.63 -3.54
CA VAL A 45 2.89 -10.11 -3.70
C VAL A 45 3.67 -10.04 -2.38
N LEU A 46 3.38 -9.06 -1.52
CA LEU A 46 4.08 -8.89 -0.26
C LEU A 46 3.68 -9.92 0.81
N VAL A 47 2.49 -10.53 0.76
CA VAL A 47 2.04 -11.54 1.75
C VAL A 47 3.12 -12.59 2.09
N PRO A 48 3.72 -13.31 1.12
CA PRO A 48 4.77 -14.29 1.41
C PRO A 48 6.11 -13.68 1.83
N LEU A 49 6.36 -12.39 1.54
CA LEU A 49 7.65 -11.74 1.79
C LEU A 49 7.73 -11.07 3.17
N ILE A 50 6.62 -10.49 3.62
CA ILE A 50 6.59 -9.69 4.86
C ILE A 50 5.64 -10.26 5.92
N GLY A 51 4.86 -11.29 5.57
CA GLY A 51 3.92 -11.98 6.43
C GLY A 51 2.58 -11.27 6.59
N TYR A 52 1.56 -12.02 7.02
CA TYR A 52 0.20 -11.52 7.21
C TYR A 52 0.10 -10.25 8.07
N PRO A 53 0.74 -10.13 9.25
CA PRO A 53 0.52 -8.98 10.12
C PRO A 53 0.83 -7.64 9.44
N ARG A 54 1.97 -7.52 8.75
CA ARG A 54 2.37 -6.29 8.07
C ARG A 54 1.52 -6.03 6.83
N THR A 55 1.25 -7.05 6.02
CA THR A 55 0.42 -6.88 4.83
C THR A 55 -1.02 -6.52 5.20
N LEU A 56 -1.57 -7.06 6.28
CA LEU A 56 -2.93 -6.75 6.74
C LEU A 56 -3.04 -5.31 7.27
N ASN A 57 -2.03 -4.78 7.97
CA ASN A 57 -2.00 -3.36 8.33
C ASN A 57 -2.04 -2.46 7.09
N ALA A 58 -1.23 -2.78 6.07
CA ALA A 58 -1.22 -2.02 4.83
C ALA A 58 -2.52 -2.16 4.03
N LEU A 59 -3.13 -3.35 4.06
CA LEU A 59 -4.44 -3.60 3.44
C LEU A 59 -5.55 -2.79 4.14
N ALA A 60 -5.50 -2.66 5.47
CA ALA A 60 -6.42 -1.82 6.22
C ALA A 60 -6.30 -0.34 5.78
N ALA A 61 -5.08 0.19 5.67
CA ALA A 61 -4.84 1.53 5.15
C ALA A 61 -5.34 1.72 3.70
N LEU A 62 -5.15 0.71 2.84
CA LEU A 62 -5.68 0.72 1.47
C LEU A 62 -7.22 0.72 1.44
N ASN A 63 -7.87 -0.06 2.30
CA ASN A 63 -9.33 -0.12 2.41
C ASN A 63 -9.93 1.21 2.88
N GLU A 64 -9.25 1.90 3.79
CA GLU A 64 -9.65 3.22 4.27
C GLU A 64 -9.45 4.31 3.20
N GLY A 65 -8.25 4.37 2.60
CA GLY A 65 -7.87 5.45 1.68
C GLY A 65 -8.35 5.27 0.24
N ALA A 66 -8.67 4.04 -0.18
CA ALA A 66 -9.17 3.75 -1.52
C ALA A 66 -10.18 2.59 -1.47
N PRO A 67 -11.40 2.78 -0.96
CA PRO A 67 -12.38 1.71 -0.76
C PRO A 67 -12.62 0.83 -2.00
N ALA A 68 -13.00 -0.43 -1.78
CA ALA A 68 -13.50 -1.27 -2.87
C ALA A 68 -14.79 -0.66 -3.44
N ALA A 69 -14.93 -0.71 -4.76
CA ALA A 69 -16.16 -0.33 -5.45
C ALA A 69 -17.29 -1.34 -5.16
#